data_AF-A0A8T5G0X5-F1
#
_entry.id   AF-A0A8T5G0X5-F1
#
_cell.length_a   1.000
_cell.length_b   1.000
_cell.length_c   1.000
_cell.angle_alpha   90.00
_cell.angle_beta   90.00
_cell.angle_gamma   90.00
#
_symmetry.space_group_name_H-M   'P 1'
#
loop_
_entity.id
_entity.type
_entity.pdbx_description
1 polymer ?
#
loop_
_entity_poly.entity_id
_entity_poly.type
_entity_poly.pdbx_seq_one_letter_code
_entity_poly.pdbx_strand_id
1 'polypeptide(L)'
;MEGKILIEGVFNITGIGPVLVSQVIEGQINIGMTTTIQGNDYPIKKMEANHKSIQAAFPGQKVGIVLTSLKKNVAPLKGDQLAFSDEHNPGMHMQQSIKTQEKKGLFSFITKWFER
;
A
#
# COMPACT_ATOMS: atom_id res chain seq x y z
N MET A 1 16.20 7.67 1.72
CA MET A 1 16.20 6.41 0.95
C MET A 1 14.77 5.94 0.79
N GLU A 2 14.42 5.24 -0.29
CA GLU A 2 13.07 4.71 -0.48
C GLU A 2 13.06 3.19 -0.39
N GLY A 3 12.02 2.63 0.24
CA GLY A 3 11.78 1.19 0.28
C GLY A 3 10.33 0.87 -0.05
N LYS A 4 10.08 -0.31 -0.61
CA LYS A 4 8.73 -0.76 -0.98
C LYS A 4 8.42 -2.11 -0.38
N ILE A 5 7.16 -2.28 0.00
CA ILE A 5 6.64 -3.55 0.51
C ILE A 5 5.41 -3.99 -0.29
N LEU A 6 5.16 -5.30 -0.32
CA LEU A 6 3.91 -5.90 -0.76
C LEU A 6 3.18 -6.46 0.46
N ILE A 7 1.91 -6.08 0.64
CA ILE A 7 1.11 -6.55 1.78
C ILE A 7 0.59 -7.95 1.50
N GLU A 8 0.96 -8.90 2.36
CA GLU A 8 0.47 -10.28 2.32
C GLU A 8 -0.77 -10.49 3.21
N GLY A 9 -0.95 -9.63 4.22
CA GLY A 9 -2.10 -9.66 5.11
C GLY A 9 -2.10 -8.51 6.11
N VAL A 10 -3.29 -8.23 6.67
CA VAL A 10 -3.45 -7.23 7.73
C VAL A 10 -4.23 -7.84 8.88
N PHE A 11 -3.67 -7.78 10.08
CA PHE A 11 -4.25 -8.34 11.30
C PHE A 11 -4.48 -7.24 12.31
N ASN A 12 -5.64 -7.22 12.97
CA ASN A 12 -5.91 -6.26 14.03
C ASN A 12 -5.66 -6.92 15.37
N ILE A 13 -4.66 -6.44 16.09
CA ILE A 13 -4.29 -6.97 17.41
C ILE A 13 -4.78 -6.00 18.48
N THR A 14 -5.55 -6.51 19.45
CA THR A 14 -6.06 -5.73 20.58
C THR A 14 -4.91 -5.07 21.33
N GLY A 15 -4.98 -3.74 21.52
CA GLY A 15 -3.94 -2.95 22.19
C GLY A 15 -2.76 -2.51 21.32
N ILE A 16 -2.61 -3.05 20.10
CA ILE A 16 -1.57 -2.63 19.14
C ILE A 16 -2.18 -1.88 17.96
N GLY A 17 -3.32 -2.36 17.45
CA GLY A 17 -3.93 -1.87 16.21
C GLY A 17 -3.61 -2.77 15.02
N PRO A 18 -3.71 -2.24 13.79
CA PRO A 18 -3.38 -2.99 12.58
C PRO A 18 -1.89 -3.31 12.49
N VAL A 19 -1.59 -4.56 12.19
CA VAL A 19 -0.25 -5.09 11.88
C VAL A 19 -0.25 -5.53 10.43
N LEU A 20 0.63 -4.93 9.63
CA LEU A 20 0.81 -5.24 8.22
C LEU A 20 1.84 -6.35 8.10
N VAL A 21 1.41 -7.54 7.69
CA VAL A 21 2.33 -8.63 7.32
C VAL A 21 2.67 -8.44 5.86
N SER A 22 3.95 -8.28 5.56
CA SER A 22 4.41 -7.84 4.25
C SER A 22 5.75 -8.45 3.87
N GLN A 23 6.04 -8.46 2.59
CA GLN A 23 7.36 -8.77 2.04
C GLN A 23 8.01 -7.48 1.55
N VAL A 24 9.27 -7.26 1.90
CA VAL A 24 10.06 -6.17 1.31
C VAL A 24 10.40 -6.55 -0.12
N ILE A 25 10.04 -5.69 -1.07
CA ILE A 25 10.27 -5.94 -2.51
C ILE A 25 11.41 -5.10 -3.07
N GLU A 26 11.65 -3.91 -2.52
CA GLU A 26 12.68 -2.98 -3.00
C GLU A 26 13.22 -2.14 -1.84
N GLY A 27 14.50 -1.76 -1.92
CA GLY A 27 15.13 -0.85 -0.97
C GLY A 27 15.25 -1.41 0.45
N GLN A 28 15.47 -0.52 1.41
CA GLN A 28 15.57 -0.83 2.83
C GLN A 28 14.42 -0.17 3.58
N ILE A 29 13.78 -0.89 4.49
CA ILE A 29 12.73 -0.37 5.37
C ILE A 29 13.28 -0.22 6.77
N ASN A 30 13.24 0.99 7.34
CA ASN A 30 13.69 1.28 8.69
C ASN A 30 12.55 1.76 9.57
N ILE A 31 12.66 1.53 10.88
CA ILE A 31 11.79 2.19 11.86
C ILE A 31 11.89 3.71 11.70
N GLY A 32 10.75 4.39 11.78
CA GLY A 32 10.65 5.85 11.60
C GLY A 32 10.36 6.30 10.17
N MET A 33 10.62 5.46 9.15
CA MET A 33 10.20 5.77 7.78
C MET A 33 8.68 5.94 7.69
N THR A 34 8.23 6.78 6.76
CA THR A 34 6.82 7.14 6.63
C THR A 34 6.25 6.65 5.31
N THR A 35 5.00 6.18 5.35
CA THR A 35 4.20 5.89 4.15
C THR A 35 2.94 6.75 4.16
N THR A 36 2.43 7.05 2.97
CA THR A 36 1.18 7.80 2.81
C THR A 36 0.06 6.85 2.44
N ILE A 37 -1.01 6.82 3.23
CA ILE A 37 -2.22 6.04 2.97
C ILE A 37 -3.40 6.99 2.97
N GLN A 38 -4.13 7.05 1.85
CA GLN A 38 -5.28 7.95 1.67
C GLN A 38 -4.95 9.42 2.02
N GLY A 39 -3.76 9.90 1.61
CA GLY A 39 -3.31 11.28 1.84
C GLY A 39 -2.88 11.60 3.28
N ASN A 40 -2.81 10.60 4.16
CA ASN A 40 -2.32 10.75 5.53
C ASN A 40 -1.00 10.00 5.70
N ASP A 41 -0.11 10.58 6.48
CA ASP A 41 1.23 10.04 6.70
C ASP A 41 1.30 9.20 7.98
N TYR A 42 1.89 8.03 7.83
CA TYR A 42 1.95 7.00 8.84
C TYR A 42 3.40 6.51 9.02
N PRO A 43 4.11 7.00 10.06
CA PRO A 43 5.45 6.54 10.35
C PRO A 43 5.45 5.13 10.95
N ILE A 44 6.46 4.34 10.61
CA ILE A 44 6.70 3.01 11.19
C ILE A 44 7.04 3.16 12.66
N LYS A 45 6.19 2.60 13.52
CA LYS A 45 6.38 2.55 14.98
C LYS A 45 7.22 1.35 15.40
N LYS A 46 6.96 0.19 14.79
CA LYS A 46 7.58 -1.09 15.17
C LYS A 46 7.68 -2.01 13.97
N MET A 47 8.75 -2.78 13.92
CA MET A 47 8.94 -3.87 12.96
C MET A 47 9.35 -5.15 13.67
N GLU A 48 8.83 -6.27 13.19
CA GLU A 48 9.21 -7.60 13.65
C GLU A 48 9.45 -8.56 12.48
N ALA A 49 10.44 -9.43 12.61
CA ALA A 49 10.68 -10.57 11.73
C ALA A 49 10.99 -11.80 12.57
N ASN A 50 10.34 -12.93 12.28
CA ASN A 50 10.54 -14.20 13.00
C ASN A 50 10.46 -14.03 14.53
N HIS A 51 9.44 -13.32 15.00
CA HIS A 51 9.19 -13.03 16.43
C HIS A 51 10.26 -12.19 17.14
N LYS A 52 11.12 -11.50 16.39
CA LYS A 52 12.13 -10.59 16.94
C LYS A 52 11.90 -9.18 16.43
N SER A 53 12.01 -8.21 17.34
CA SER A 53 12.06 -6.79 16.96
C SER A 53 13.30 -6.52 16.11
N ILE A 54 13.12 -5.80 15.01
CA ILE A 54 14.20 -5.42 14.08
C ILE A 54 14.16 -3.92 13.82
N GLN A 55 15.31 -3.33 13.49
CA GLN A 55 15.42 -1.91 13.17
C GLN A 55 15.36 -1.64 11.67
N ALA A 56 15.74 -2.63 10.87
CA ALA A 56 15.83 -2.55 9.42
C ALA A 56 15.41 -3.87 8.78
N ALA A 57 14.84 -3.79 7.58
CA ALA A 57 14.52 -4.94 6.74
C ALA A 57 14.94 -4.71 5.29
N PHE A 58 15.29 -5.81 4.61
CA PHE A 58 15.85 -5.82 3.27
C PHE A 58 15.01 -6.66 2.30
N PRO A 59 15.18 -6.49 0.98
CA PRO A 59 14.37 -7.18 -0.02
C PRO A 59 14.39 -8.70 0.17
N GLY A 60 13.21 -9.32 0.01
CA GLY A 60 13.00 -10.75 0.23
C GLY A 60 12.60 -11.11 1.67
N GLN A 61 12.79 -10.23 2.65
CA GLN A 61 12.38 -10.51 4.03
C GLN A 61 10.88 -10.31 4.24
N LYS A 62 10.29 -11.18 5.06
CA LYS A 62 8.92 -11.02 5.56
C LYS A 62 8.93 -10.32 6.90
N VAL A 63 8.13 -9.27 7.02
CA VAL A 63 8.10 -8.40 8.18
C VAL A 63 6.67 -8.05 8.58
N GLY A 64 6.43 -8.06 9.90
CA GLY A 64 5.28 -7.42 10.51
C GLY A 64 5.61 -5.95 10.78
N ILE A 65 4.78 -5.03 10.27
CA ILE A 65 4.95 -3.59 10.42
C ILE A 65 3.76 -3.02 11.18
N VAL A 66 4.04 -2.22 12.21
CA VAL A 66 3.04 -1.43 12.92
C VAL A 66 3.28 0.03 12.62
N LEU A 67 2.25 0.70 12.10
CA LEU A 67 2.29 2.13 11.81
C LEU A 67 1.67 2.93 12.95
N THR A 68 2.20 4.13 13.21
CA THR A 68 1.69 5.02 14.25
C THR A 68 0.29 5.51 13.89
N SER A 69 -0.67 5.39 14.81
CA SER A 69 -2.03 5.93 14.67
C SER A 69 -2.85 5.38 13.48
N LEU A 70 -2.41 4.31 12.83
CA LEU A 70 -3.18 3.65 11.77
C LEU A 70 -4.42 2.99 12.36
N LYS A 71 -5.58 3.25 11.76
CA LYS A 71 -6.87 2.67 12.17
C LYS A 71 -7.29 1.57 11.19
N LYS A 72 -8.02 0.57 11.69
CA LYS A 72 -8.50 -0.58 10.92
C LYS A 72 -9.24 -0.21 9.63
N ASN A 73 -10.07 0.83 9.67
CA ASN A 73 -10.94 1.23 8.56
C ASN A 73 -10.20 1.94 7.40
N VAL A 74 -8.97 2.40 7.65
CA VAL A 74 -8.12 3.04 6.63
C VAL A 74 -6.87 2.20 6.34
N ALA A 75 -6.74 1.02 6.96
CA ALA A 75 -5.62 0.14 6.73
C ALA A 75 -5.66 -0.39 5.28
N PRO A 76 -4.49 -0.54 4.65
CA PRO A 76 -4.38 -1.12 3.31
C PRO A 76 -4.83 -2.59 3.32
N LEU A 77 -5.04 -3.15 2.13
CA LEU A 77 -5.49 -4.52 1.95
C LEU A 77 -4.36 -5.43 1.46
N LYS A 78 -4.60 -6.74 1.54
CA LYS A 78 -3.72 -7.73 0.92
C LYS A 78 -3.61 -7.45 -0.58
N GLY A 79 -2.38 -7.45 -1.09
CA GLY A 79 -2.05 -7.16 -2.49
C GLY A 79 -1.66 -5.71 -2.74
N ASP A 80 -1.95 -4.79 -1.82
CA ASP A 80 -1.51 -3.40 -1.93
C ASP A 80 0.02 -3.31 -1.79
N GLN A 81 0.60 -2.36 -2.51
CA GLN A 81 2.00 -1.99 -2.34
C GLN A 81 2.10 -0.64 -1.65
N LEU A 82 3.03 -0.53 -0.72
CA LEU A 82 3.33 0.73 -0.04
C LEU A 82 4.79 1.11 -0.26
N ALA A 83 5.01 2.40 -0.50
CA ALA A 83 6.32 3.02 -0.50
C ALA A 83 6.57 3.72 0.84
N PHE A 84 7.80 3.63 1.30
CA PHE A 84 8.29 4.26 2.53
C PHE A 84 9.49 5.14 2.20
N SER A 85 9.52 6.33 2.80
CA SER A 85 10.63 7.28 2.69
C SER A 85 11.04 7.81 4.06
N ASP A 86 12.32 8.20 4.18
CA ASP A 86 12.83 8.93 5.35
C ASP A 86 12.31 10.38 5.41
N GLU A 87 11.83 10.90 4.27
CA GLU A 87 11.30 12.25 4.12
C GLU A 87 9.76 12.20 4.22
N HIS A 88 9.18 13.16 4.95
CA HIS A 88 7.74 13.43 4.92
C HIS A 88 7.38 13.83 3.49
N ASN A 89 6.61 12.99 2.80
CA ASN A 89 6.36 13.13 1.37
C ASN A 89 4.87 13.46 1.17
N PRO A 90 4.43 14.71 1.39
CA PRO A 90 3.00 15.10 1.31
C PRO A 90 2.42 15.05 -0.12
N GLY A 91 3.06 14.35 -1.07
CA GLY A 91 2.90 14.55 -2.51
C GLY A 91 2.24 13.42 -3.30
N MET A 92 1.95 12.22 -2.77
CA MET A 92 1.33 11.15 -3.59
C MET A 92 -0.20 11.21 -3.59
N HIS A 93 -0.72 12.31 -4.15
CA HIS A 93 -2.09 12.41 -4.64
C HIS A 93 -2.15 11.89 -6.09
N MET A 94 -1.97 10.59 -6.31
CA MET A 94 -2.38 9.95 -7.57
C MET A 94 -2.60 8.45 -7.38
N GLN A 95 -3.83 8.07 -7.01
CA GLN A 95 -4.32 6.72 -7.25
C GLN A 95 -4.37 6.51 -8.77
N GLN A 96 -3.38 5.82 -9.34
CA GLN A 96 -3.58 5.19 -10.63
C GLN A 96 -4.35 3.88 -10.40
N SER A 97 -5.67 4.01 -10.28
CA SER A 97 -6.55 2.89 -10.61
C SER A 97 -6.39 2.62 -12.11
N ILE A 98 -5.52 1.69 -12.48
CA ILE A 98 -5.53 1.09 -13.82
C ILE A 98 -6.79 0.23 -13.88
N LYS A 99 -7.94 0.87 -14.17
CA LYS A 99 -9.07 0.17 -14.75
C LYS A 99 -8.71 -0.04 -16.21
N THR A 100 -8.44 -1.29 -16.60
CA THR A 100 -8.43 -1.72 -17.99
C THR A 100 -9.77 -1.31 -18.61
N GLN A 101 -9.80 -0.18 -19.32
CA GLN A 101 -10.92 0.18 -20.18
C GLN A 101 -10.83 -0.70 -21.43
N GLU A 102 -11.71 -1.69 -21.52
CA GLU A 102 -12.03 -2.30 -22.80
C GLU A 102 -12.58 -1.20 -23.73
N LYS A 103 -11.85 -0.91 -24.81
CA LYS A 103 -12.34 -0.10 -25.91
C LYS A 103 -13.53 -0.81 -26.57
N LYS A 104 -14.75 -0.37 -26.30
CA LYS A 104 -15.89 -0.54 -27.22
C LYS A 104 -16.50 0.82 -27.51
N GLY A 105 -15.84 1.54 -28.40
CA GLY A 105 -16.33 2.76 -29.02
C GLY A 105 -16.00 2.72 -30.50
N LEU A 106 -16.74 1.92 -31.27
CA LEU A 106 -16.82 2.07 -32.72
C LEU A 106 -18.09 1.32 -33.17
N PHE A 107 -19.24 1.98 -33.16
CA PHE A 107 -20.40 1.74 -34.04
C PHE A 107 -21.51 2.73 -33.63
N SER A 108 -21.30 4.00 -33.96
CA SER A 108 -22.26 5.10 -33.76
C SER A 108 -22.72 5.72 -35.10
N PHE A 109 -22.56 5.04 -36.26
CA PHE A 109 -22.75 5.74 -37.54
C PHE A 109 -23.52 5.07 -38.67
N ILE A 110 -24.06 3.85 -38.52
CA ILE A 110 -24.88 3.21 -39.59
C ILE A 110 -25.87 2.29 -38.85
N THR A 111 -27.20 2.45 -38.80
CA THR A 111 -28.20 2.78 -39.82
C THR A 111 -29.42 3.44 -39.17
N LYS A 112 -29.72 4.66 -39.59
CA LYS A 112 -31.04 5.29 -39.51
C LYS A 112 -31.80 4.88 -40.79
N TRP A 113 -32.27 3.63 -40.90
CA TRP A 113 -33.08 3.12 -42.03
C TRP A 113 -33.65 1.74 -41.63
N PHE A 114 -34.98 1.55 -41.71
CA PHE A 114 -35.82 0.47 -41.11
C PHE A 114 -36.03 0.66 -39.60
N GLU A 115 -37.19 1.08 -39.06
CA GLU A 115 -38.58 0.59 -39.22
C GLU A 115 -39.53 1.80 -39.26
N ARG A 116 -40.30 2.01 -40.34
CA ARG A 116 -41.75 1.73 -40.46
C ARG A 116 -42.60 2.16 -39.28
#